data_AF-A0A1F8TMK3-F1
#
_entry.id   AF-A0A1F8TMK3-F1
#
_cell.length_a   1.000
_cell.length_b   1.000
_cell.length_c   1.000
_cell.angle_alpha   90.00
_cell.angle_beta   90.00
_cell.angle_gamma   90.00
#
_symmetry.space_group_name_H-M   'P 1'
#
loop_
_entity.id
_entity.type
_entity.pdbx_description
1 polymer ?
#
loop_
_entity_poly.entity_id
_entity_poly.type
_entity_poly.pdbx_seq_one_letter_code
_entity_poly.pdbx_strand_id
1 'polypeptide(L)'
;MMNGSASGYQNLADSPAFNDFLRGAEMNIGMLWFDNDTKSDLKTKVYRAADYYHQKYGKAPNLCFVHPSMVSNITWQSNGIELRTTRSVLPNHFWLGVQQNGVSS
;
A
#
# COMPACT_ATOMS: atom_id res chain seq x y z
N MET A 1 3.50 29.53 -11.27
CA MET A 1 3.28 28.14 -11.72
C MET A 1 2.83 27.36 -10.49
N MET A 2 1.51 27.24 -10.28
CA MET A 2 0.95 26.61 -9.08
C MET A 2 0.35 25.24 -9.44
N ASN A 3 0.56 24.32 -8.51
CA ASN A 3 0.42 22.87 -8.57
C ASN A 3 -0.99 22.39 -8.95
N GLY A 4 -1.04 21.44 -9.90
CA GLY A 4 -2.23 20.68 -10.25
C GLY A 4 -2.59 19.63 -9.20
N SER A 5 -3.63 19.92 -8.44
CA SER A 5 -4.74 19.05 -8.03
C SER A 5 -4.42 17.63 -7.52
N ALA A 6 -4.27 17.50 -6.19
CA ALA A 6 -4.35 16.26 -5.41
C ALA A 6 -5.80 15.74 -5.21
N SER A 7 -6.76 16.17 -6.04
CA SER A 7 -8.21 16.02 -5.77
C SER A 7 -8.81 14.65 -6.12
N GLY A 8 -8.04 13.75 -6.76
CA GLY A 8 -8.54 12.42 -7.17
C GLY A 8 -8.38 11.33 -6.11
N TYR A 9 -7.35 11.40 -5.27
CA TYR A 9 -6.96 10.32 -4.36
C TYR A 9 -7.71 10.34 -3.02
N GLN A 10 -8.25 11.50 -2.62
CA GLN A 10 -8.93 11.64 -1.34
C GLN A 10 -10.22 10.78 -1.29
N ASN A 11 -10.96 10.70 -2.41
CA ASN A 11 -12.23 9.99 -2.47
C ASN A 11 -12.15 8.46 -2.29
N LEU A 12 -10.98 7.84 -2.51
CA LEU A 12 -10.82 6.39 -2.29
C LEU A 12 -10.51 6.05 -0.83
N ALA A 13 -9.82 6.95 -0.12
CA ALA A 13 -9.61 6.83 1.33
C ALA A 13 -10.90 7.04 2.13
N ASP A 14 -11.88 7.73 1.56
CA ASP A 14 -13.18 8.00 2.20
C ASP A 14 -14.22 6.88 1.96
N SER A 15 -13.91 5.85 1.16
CA SER A 15 -14.83 4.74 0.90
C SER A 15 -15.14 3.97 2.20
N PRO A 16 -16.42 3.79 2.59
CA PRO A 16 -16.78 3.04 3.79
C PRO A 16 -16.24 1.59 3.76
N ALA A 17 -16.28 0.94 2.59
CA ALA A 17 -15.74 -0.41 2.41
C ALA A 17 -14.21 -0.46 2.57
N PHE A 18 -13.53 0.63 2.23
CA PHE A 18 -12.09 0.77 2.44
C PHE A 18 -11.79 1.01 3.92
N ASN A 19 -12.52 1.91 4.56
CA ASN A 19 -12.36 2.21 5.98
C ASN A 19 -12.69 1.03 6.90
N ASP A 20 -13.70 0.22 6.59
CA ASP A 20 -14.02 -1.01 7.34
C ASP A 20 -12.92 -2.07 7.18
N PHE A 21 -12.35 -2.18 5.98
CA PHE A 21 -11.19 -3.04 5.74
C PHE A 21 -9.96 -2.59 6.54
N LEU A 22 -9.70 -1.28 6.62
CA LEU A 22 -8.62 -0.71 7.43
C LEU A 22 -8.85 -0.84 8.93
N ARG A 23 -10.10 -0.91 9.40
CA ARG A 23 -10.41 -1.19 10.80
C ARG A 23 -10.21 -2.67 11.16
N GLY A 24 -10.44 -3.58 10.21
CA GLY A 24 -10.25 -5.03 10.39
C GLY A 24 -8.79 -5.50 10.21
N ALA A 25 -8.00 -4.78 9.40
CA ALA A 25 -6.56 -4.97 9.32
C ALA A 25 -5.89 -4.03 10.31
N GLU A 26 -5.37 -4.52 11.44
CA GLU A 26 -4.76 -3.76 12.55
C GLU A 26 -3.55 -2.88 12.16
N MET A 27 -3.76 -1.89 11.29
CA MET A 27 -2.76 -0.93 10.82
C MET A 27 -3.06 0.43 11.42
N ASN A 28 -2.27 0.84 12.41
CA ASN A 28 -2.38 2.15 13.07
C ASN A 28 -1.98 3.32 12.14
N ILE A 29 -1.12 3.05 11.15
CA ILE A 29 -0.68 4.03 10.15
C ILE A 29 -0.67 3.32 8.80
N GLY A 30 -1.39 3.88 7.84
CA GLY A 30 -1.45 3.41 6.47
C GLY A 30 -1.27 4.55 5.47
N MET A 31 -0.79 4.23 4.28
CA MET A 31 -0.55 5.16 3.19
C MET A 31 -1.00 4.54 1.87
N LEU A 32 -1.90 5.24 1.19
CA LEU A 32 -2.23 4.95 -0.20
C LEU A 32 -1.15 5.55 -1.09
N TRP A 33 -0.48 4.70 -1.85
CA TRP A 33 0.48 5.06 -2.87
C TRP A 33 -0.07 4.71 -4.24
N PHE A 34 0.13 5.59 -5.21
CA PHE A 34 -0.21 5.34 -6.60
C PHE A 34 1.05 5.40 -7.45
N ASP A 35 1.24 4.38 -8.28
CA ASP A 35 2.38 4.28 -9.19
C ASP A 35 1.91 4.03 -10.63
N ASN A 36 1.97 5.08 -11.45
CA ASN A 36 1.58 5.05 -12.87
C ASN A 36 2.68 4.51 -13.80
N ASP A 37 3.83 4.07 -13.30
CA ASP A 37 4.90 3.55 -14.13
C ASP A 37 4.47 2.21 -14.76
N THR A 38 4.26 2.17 -16.07
CA THR A 38 3.85 0.93 -16.76
C THR A 38 5.01 -0.01 -17.06
N LYS A 39 6.26 0.40 -16.81
CA LYS A 39 7.47 -0.34 -17.17
C LYS A 39 8.04 -1.13 -16.01
N SER A 40 7.88 -0.63 -14.79
CA SER A 40 8.40 -1.29 -13.60
C SER A 40 7.53 -2.46 -13.16
N ASP A 41 8.17 -3.54 -12.72
CA ASP A 41 7.50 -4.70 -12.14
C ASP A 41 6.93 -4.39 -10.75
N LEU A 42 6.02 -5.26 -10.28
CA LEU A 42 5.35 -5.08 -8.99
C LEU A 42 6.35 -4.90 -7.84
N LYS A 43 7.45 -5.67 -7.83
CA LYS A 43 8.44 -5.63 -6.75
C LYS A 43 9.11 -4.27 -6.66
N THR A 44 9.54 -3.72 -7.79
CA THR A 44 10.12 -2.38 -7.86
C THR A 44 9.13 -1.33 -7.36
N LYS A 45 7.86 -1.40 -7.75
CA LYS A 45 6.82 -0.46 -7.31
C LYS A 45 6.59 -0.50 -5.81
N VAL A 46 6.46 -1.71 -5.23
CA VAL A 46 6.27 -1.87 -3.78
C VAL A 46 7.47 -1.33 -3.01
N TYR A 47 8.70 -1.56 -3.48
CA TYR A 47 9.90 -1.04 -2.81
C TYR A 47 10.03 0.48 -2.88
N ARG A 48 9.69 1.10 -4.02
CA ARG A 48 9.62 2.57 -4.10
C ARG A 48 8.60 3.13 -3.11
N ALA A 49 7.42 2.51 -3.05
CA ALA A 49 6.38 2.91 -2.13
C ALA A 49 6.80 2.74 -0.66
N ALA A 50 7.55 1.68 -0.34
CA ALA A 50 8.07 1.41 1.00
C ALA A 50 9.18 2.38 1.41
N ASP A 51 10.09 2.73 0.50
CA ASP A 51 11.12 3.73 0.73
C ASP A 51 10.50 5.11 1.01
N TYR A 52 9.52 5.50 0.19
CA TYR A 52 8.77 6.74 0.42
C TYR A 52 8.01 6.72 1.76
N TYR A 53 7.37 5.61 2.11
CA TYR A 53 6.71 5.44 3.42
C TYR A 53 7.72 5.65 4.56
N HIS A 54 8.91 5.05 4.47
CA HIS A 54 9.95 5.17 5.47
C HIS A 54 10.43 6.62 5.62
N GLN A 55 10.68 7.31 4.50
CA GLN A 55 11.08 8.71 4.52
C GLN A 55 9.99 9.62 5.12
N LYS A 56 8.71 9.31 4.87
CA LYS A 56 7.58 10.11 5.35
C LYS A 56 7.26 9.89 6.84
N TYR A 57 7.33 8.65 7.33
CA TYR A 57 6.88 8.28 8.68
C TYR A 57 8.02 7.84 9.62
N GLY A 58 9.26 7.77 9.14
CA GLY A 58 10.42 7.29 9.91
C GLY A 58 10.39 5.81 10.27
N LYS A 59 9.45 5.03 9.71
CA LYS A 59 9.25 3.60 10.02
C LYS A 59 9.15 2.80 8.73
N ALA A 60 9.77 1.62 8.68
CA ALA A 60 9.59 0.72 7.55
C ALA A 60 8.18 0.09 7.60
N PRO A 61 7.44 0.05 6.49
CA PRO A 61 6.18 -0.71 6.44
C PRO A 61 6.50 -2.21 6.51
N ASN A 62 5.58 -2.99 7.07
CA ASN A 62 5.69 -4.44 7.11
C ASN A 62 4.55 -5.15 6.36
N LEU A 63 3.56 -4.39 5.88
CA LEU A 63 2.40 -4.90 5.18
C LEU A 63 2.08 -4.02 3.97
N CYS A 64 1.77 -4.65 2.85
CA CYS A 64 1.35 -3.98 1.62
C CYS A 64 0.15 -4.72 1.02
N PHE A 65 -0.94 -4.00 0.77
CA PHE A 65 -2.09 -4.51 0.03
C PHE A 65 -2.07 -4.01 -1.41
N VAL A 66 -2.32 -4.94 -2.33
CA VAL A 66 -2.37 -4.67 -3.78
C VAL A 66 -3.59 -5.32 -4.42
N HIS A 67 -3.94 -4.88 -5.63
CA HIS A 67 -4.99 -5.54 -6.40
C HIS A 67 -4.52 -6.93 -6.90
N PRO A 68 -5.35 -8.00 -6.82
CA PRO A 68 -4.97 -9.35 -7.24
C PRO A 68 -4.49 -9.45 -8.70
N SER A 69 -5.01 -8.60 -9.59
CA SER A 69 -4.60 -8.60 -11.01
C SER A 69 -3.15 -8.20 -11.23
N MET A 70 -2.48 -7.64 -10.22
CA MET A 70 -1.09 -7.20 -10.33
C MET A 70 -0.10 -8.29 -9.90
N VAL A 71 -0.56 -9.38 -9.28
CA VAL A 71 0.28 -10.42 -8.66
C VAL A 71 0.48 -11.64 -9.57
N SER A 72 -0.07 -11.64 -10.78
CA SER A 72 0.07 -12.76 -11.71
C SER A 72 1.54 -13.02 -12.05
N ASN A 73 2.00 -14.25 -11.80
CA ASN A 73 3.34 -14.76 -12.13
C ASN A 73 4.53 -14.10 -11.41
N ILE A 74 4.31 -13.55 -10.21
CA ILE A 74 5.40 -12.94 -9.43
C ILE A 74 5.72 -13.80 -8.21
N THR A 75 6.97 -14.24 -8.10
CA THR A 75 7.50 -14.82 -6.86
C THR A 75 7.79 -13.68 -5.88
N TRP A 76 6.86 -13.44 -4.94
CA TRP A 76 7.09 -12.48 -3.87
C TRP A 76 7.98 -13.09 -2.80
N GLN A 77 9.09 -12.43 -2.51
CA GLN A 77 9.91 -12.71 -1.34
C GLN A 77 9.58 -11.64 -0.30
N SER A 78 9.07 -12.06 0.86
CA SER A 78 8.78 -11.18 1.99
C SER A 78 10.07 -10.62 2.57
N ASN A 79 10.60 -9.57 1.94
CA ASN A 79 11.80 -8.86 2.37
C ASN A 79 11.50 -7.94 3.57
N GLY A 80 10.82 -8.48 4.59
CA GLY A 80 10.24 -7.73 5.70
C GLY A 80 8.86 -7.11 5.42
N ILE A 81 8.38 -7.19 4.17
CA ILE A 81 7.05 -6.72 3.76
C ILE A 81 6.20 -7.91 3.37
N GLU A 82 5.11 -8.14 4.09
CA GLU A 82 4.07 -9.06 3.72
C GLU A 82 3.21 -8.43 2.61
N LEU A 83 3.04 -9.14 1.49
CA LEU A 83 2.19 -8.71 0.40
C LEU A 83 0.86 -9.47 0.47
N ARG A 84 -0.24 -8.74 0.64
CA ARG A 84 -1.60 -9.28 0.62
C ARG A 84 -2.37 -8.72 -0.57
N THR A 85 -3.35 -9.48 -1.06
CA THR A 85 -4.19 -9.04 -2.17
C THR A 85 -5.60 -8.72 -1.71
N THR A 86 -6.19 -7.66 -2.26
CA THR A 86 -7.60 -7.29 -2.02
C THR A 86 -8.17 -6.53 -3.20
N ARG A 87 -9.44 -6.78 -3.54
CA ARG A 87 -10.14 -6.03 -4.60
C ARG A 87 -10.55 -4.62 -4.16
N SER A 88 -10.43 -4.31 -2.86
CA SER A 88 -10.70 -2.96 -2.33
C SER A 88 -9.61 -1.96 -2.69
N VAL A 89 -8.41 -2.42 -3.06
CA VAL A 89 -7.32 -1.59 -3.58
C VAL A 89 -7.36 -1.64 -5.10
N LEU A 90 -7.39 -0.48 -5.76
CA LEU A 90 -7.43 -0.40 -7.21
C LEU A 90 -6.10 -0.85 -7.85
N PRO A 91 -6.10 -1.29 -9.12
CA PRO A 91 -4.86 -1.50 -9.87
C PRO A 91 -3.95 -0.26 -9.83
N ASN A 92 -2.64 -0.50 -9.78
CA ASN A 92 -1.59 0.53 -9.62
C ASN A 92 -1.65 1.32 -8.30
N HIS A 93 -2.55 0.97 -7.40
CA HIS A 93 -2.58 1.48 -6.04
C HIS A 93 -2.01 0.44 -5.08
N PHE A 94 -1.33 0.94 -4.06
CA PHE A 94 -0.66 0.16 -3.04
C PHE A 94 -1.04 0.77 -1.70
N TRP A 95 -1.55 -0.06 -0.80
CA TRP A 95 -1.81 0.39 0.56
C TRP A 95 -0.75 -0.19 1.49
N LEU A 96 0.17 0.66 1.94
CA LEU A 96 1.28 0.26 2.81
C LEU A 96 0.99 0.68 4.24
N GLY A 97 1.43 -0.13 5.19
CA GLY A 97 1.31 0.21 6.59
C GLY A 97 2.19 -0.66 7.48
N VAL A 98 2.07 -0.38 8.77
CA VAL A 98 2.64 -1.21 9.82
C VAL A 98 1.49 -1.91 10.53
N GLN A 99 1.35 -3.21 10.32
CA GLN A 99 0.53 -4.07 11.18
C GLN A 99 1.32 -4.31 12.47
N GLN A 100 0.73 -3.96 13.62
CA GLN A 100 1.26 -4.45 14.88
C GLN A 100 0.92 -5.93 14.94
N ASN A 101 1.84 -6.80 14.54
CA ASN A 101 1.75 -8.18 14.99
C ASN A 101 1.78 -8.10 16.51
N GLY A 102 0.69 -8.48 17.17
CA GLY A 102 0.70 -8.76 18.59
C GLY A 102 1.75 -9.83 18.85
N VAL A 103 3.00 -9.41 19.07
CA VAL A 103 4.02 -10.26 19.69
C VAL A 103 3.57 -10.37 21.13
N SER A 104 2.61 -11.26 21.37
CA SER A 104 2.37 -11.80 22.70
C SER A 104 3.71 -12.33 23.18
N SER A 105 4.23 -11.67 24.20
CA SER A 105 5.52 -11.92 24.83
C SER A 105 5.65 -13.35 25.35
#